data_AF-A0A5C5PR52-F1
#
_entry.id   AF-A0A5C5PR52-F1
#
_cell.length_a   1.000
_cell.length_b   1.000
_cell.length_c   1.000
_cell.angle_alpha   90.00
_cell.angle_beta   90.00
_cell.angle_gamma   90.00
#
_symmetry.space_group_name_H-M   'P 1'
#
loop_
_entity.id
_entity.type
_entity.pdbx_description
1 polymer ?
#
loop_
_entity_poly.entity_id
_entity_poly.type
_entity_poly.pdbx_seq_one_letter_code
_entity_poly.pdbx_strand_id
1 'polypeptide(L)'
;MALEQPRDGLSDYSPNDVPWDIHRGQSDDVGGIYASALEFERYAARMSDCGGLLLFGWVLNPETSVNALRLRTAYFCRVRHCPVCQW
;
A
#
# COMPACT_ATOMS: atom_id res chain seq x y z
N MET A 1 -31.14 4.04 5.30
CA MET A 1 -29.90 4.80 5.00
C MET A 1 -28.75 3.90 5.44
N ALA A 2 -28.10 3.21 4.51
CA ALA A 2 -26.94 2.39 4.87
C ALA A 2 -25.79 3.36 5.19
N LEU A 3 -25.30 3.32 6.43
CA LEU A 3 -24.06 4.02 6.77
C LEU A 3 -22.95 3.33 5.97
N GLU A 4 -22.35 4.03 5.03
CA GLU A 4 -21.14 3.55 4.34
C GLU A 4 -20.11 3.22 5.42
N GLN A 5 -19.77 1.94 5.56
CA GLN A 5 -18.67 1.53 6.43
C GLN A 5 -17.37 2.12 5.88
N PRO A 6 -16.45 2.57 6.75
CA PRO A 6 -15.13 2.95 6.30
C PRO A 6 -14.50 1.73 5.62
N ARG A 7 -14.12 1.91 4.35
CA ARG A 7 -13.38 0.91 3.59
C ARG A 7 -11.92 1.05 4.01
N ASP A 8 -11.51 0.23 4.97
CA ASP A 8 -10.22 0.31 5.63
C ASP A 8 -9.08 -0.30 4.78
N GLY A 9 -9.40 -1.21 3.85
CA GLY A 9 -8.44 -1.87 2.96
C GLY A 9 -8.73 -1.70 1.47
N LEU A 10 -7.75 -1.97 0.60
CA LEU A 10 -7.98 -1.96 -0.85
C LEU A 10 -8.89 -3.14 -1.29
N SER A 11 -8.86 -4.25 -0.54
CA SER A 11 -9.74 -5.40 -0.80
C SER A 11 -11.23 -5.08 -0.68
N ASP A 12 -11.60 -4.01 0.03
CA ASP A 12 -12.98 -3.50 0.10
C ASP A 12 -13.47 -2.89 -1.23
N TYR A 13 -12.54 -2.52 -2.12
CA TYR A 13 -12.84 -1.96 -3.45
C TYR A 13 -12.72 -3.01 -4.56
N SER A 14 -11.78 -3.95 -4.42
CA SER A 14 -11.59 -5.03 -5.37
C SER A 14 -10.95 -6.26 -4.69
N PRO A 15 -11.56 -7.46 -4.80
CA PRO A 15 -11.02 -8.68 -4.18
C PRO A 15 -9.62 -9.06 -4.67
N ASN A 16 -9.19 -8.54 -5.83
CA ASN A 16 -7.86 -8.79 -6.37
C ASN A 16 -6.76 -8.08 -5.57
N ASP A 17 -7.11 -7.13 -4.70
CA ASP A 17 -6.18 -6.30 -3.95
C ASP A 17 -5.87 -6.83 -2.55
N VAL A 18 -6.40 -8.01 -2.18
CA VAL A 18 -6.05 -8.71 -0.92
C VAL A 18 -4.53 -8.86 -0.71
N PRO A 19 -3.70 -9.18 -1.72
CA PRO A 19 -2.26 -9.23 -1.53
C PRO A 19 -1.67 -7.91 -1.04
N TRP A 20 -2.19 -6.76 -1.48
CA TRP A 20 -1.70 -5.47 -1.03
C TRP A 20 -1.92 -5.28 0.48
N ASP A 21 -3.13 -5.53 0.96
CA ASP A 21 -3.49 -5.35 2.38
C ASP A 21 -2.61 -6.24 3.28
N ILE A 22 -2.31 -7.47 2.85
CA ILE A 22 -1.40 -8.38 3.56
C ILE A 22 0.01 -7.81 3.66
N HIS A 23 0.62 -7.41 2.53
CA HIS A 23 1.99 -6.90 2.54
C HIS A 23 2.09 -5.56 3.27
N ARG A 24 1.05 -4.72 3.20
CA ARG A 24 0.96 -3.47 3.94
C ARG A 24 0.96 -3.72 5.44
N GLY A 25 0.10 -4.61 5.93
CA GLY A 25 0.07 -5.01 7.34
C GLY A 25 1.40 -5.59 7.83
N GLN A 26 2.01 -6.50 7.06
CA GLN A 26 3.34 -7.05 7.39
C GLN A 26 4.43 -5.97 7.44
N SER A 27 4.35 -4.96 6.57
CA SER A 27 5.28 -3.85 6.59
C SER A 27 5.05 -2.91 7.77
N ASP A 28 3.83 -2.82 8.30
CA ASP A 28 3.54 -2.11 9.55
C ASP A 28 4.11 -2.89 10.74
N ASP A 29 4.00 -4.22 10.75
CA ASP A 29 4.61 -5.08 11.78
C ASP A 29 6.13 -4.91 11.84
N VAL A 30 6.82 -4.97 10.70
CA VAL A 30 8.28 -4.75 10.64
C VAL A 30 8.64 -3.32 11.05
N GLY A 31 7.83 -2.34 10.67
CA GLY A 31 7.96 -0.96 11.14
C GLY A 31 7.89 -0.86 12.67
N GLY A 32 6.94 -1.58 13.29
CA GLY A 32 6.80 -1.68 14.75
C GLY A 32 8.01 -2.32 15.43
N ILE A 33 8.61 -3.35 14.82
CA ILE A 33 9.86 -3.94 15.31
C ILE A 33 10.99 -2.89 15.28
N TYR A 34 11.16 -2.15 14.19
CA TYR A 34 12.14 -1.06 14.13
C TYR A 34 11.86 0.05 15.15
N ALA A 35 10.60 0.37 15.42
CA ALA A 35 10.22 1.38 16.40
C ALA A 35 10.58 0.98 17.85
N SER A 36 10.84 -0.30 18.12
CA SER A 36 11.21 -0.79 19.46
C SER A 36 12.62 -0.36 19.91
N ALA A 37 13.47 0.12 18.99
CA ALA A 37 14.82 0.57 19.30
C ALA A 37 15.10 1.94 18.66
N LEU A 38 15.60 2.88 19.47
CA LEU A 38 15.83 4.27 19.06
C LEU A 38 16.79 4.38 17.87
N GLU A 39 17.75 3.46 17.75
CA GLU A 39 18.69 3.42 16.61
C GLU A 39 18.02 3.17 15.25
N PHE A 40 16.78 2.65 15.24
CA PHE A 40 16.03 2.33 14.02
C PHE A 40 14.78 3.20 13.81
N GLU A 41 14.58 4.27 14.60
CA GLU A 41 13.41 5.16 14.48
C GLU A 41 13.22 5.68 13.04
N ARG A 42 14.33 5.98 12.34
CA ARG A 42 14.28 6.46 10.96
C ARG A 42 13.78 5.40 9.97
N TYR A 43 14.04 4.12 10.25
CA TYR A 43 13.51 3.03 9.42
C TYR A 43 12.03 2.81 9.68
N ALA A 44 11.60 2.87 10.94
CA ALA A 44 10.19 2.83 11.29
C ALA A 44 9.39 3.93 10.59
N ALA A 45 9.83 5.20 10.70
CA ALA A 45 9.16 6.33 10.05
C ALA A 45 9.10 6.20 8.53
N ARG A 46 10.16 5.71 7.88
CA ARG A 46 10.13 5.48 6.43
C ARG A 46 9.20 4.33 6.04
N MET A 47 9.03 3.32 6.89
CA MET A 47 8.14 2.20 6.63
C MET A 47 6.67 2.55 6.84
N SER A 48 6.34 3.46 7.76
CA SER A 48 4.99 4.02 7.89
C SER A 48 4.58 4.83 6.68
N ASP A 49 5.53 5.57 6.07
CA ASP A 49 5.26 6.37 4.86
C ASP A 49 5.24 5.51 3.57
N CYS A 50 5.69 4.26 3.64
CA CYS A 50 5.88 3.41 2.47
C CYS A 50 4.55 2.96 1.88
N GLY A 51 4.29 3.30 0.64
CA GLY A 51 3.03 2.95 -0.03
C GLY A 51 1.81 3.67 0.59
N GLY A 52 2.00 4.62 1.50
CA GLY A 52 0.91 5.36 2.15
C GLY A 52 0.16 6.30 1.21
N LEU A 53 0.76 6.64 0.06
CA LEU A 53 0.10 7.34 -1.03
C LEU A 53 0.23 6.54 -2.33
N LEU A 54 -0.91 6.09 -2.84
CA LEU A 54 -1.05 5.45 -4.14
C LEU A 54 -1.89 6.34 -5.05
N LEU A 55 -1.26 6.93 -6.06
CA LEU A 55 -1.96 7.74 -7.05
C LEU A 55 -2.33 6.85 -8.22
N PHE A 56 -3.64 6.64 -8.39
CA PHE A 56 -4.19 5.91 -9.51
C PHE A 56 -4.71 6.87 -10.59
N GLY A 57 -4.70 6.40 -11.84
CA GLY A 57 -5.28 7.12 -12.96
C GLY A 57 -5.91 6.16 -13.95
N TRP A 58 -6.92 6.63 -14.67
CA TRP A 58 -7.58 5.85 -15.71
C TRP A 58 -6.65 5.67 -16.92
N VAL A 59 -6.68 4.46 -17.48
CA VAL A 59 -6.01 4.07 -18.72
C VAL A 59 -7.07 3.44 -19.62
N LEU A 60 -7.30 4.04 -20.79
CA LEU A 60 -8.13 3.43 -21.82
C LEU A 60 -7.36 2.30 -22.49
N ASN A 61 -7.91 1.09 -22.49
CA ASN A 61 -7.43 0.03 -23.36
C ASN A 61 -7.97 0.28 -24.79
N PRO A 62 -7.11 0.53 -25.79
CA PRO A 62 -7.57 0.85 -27.15
C PRO A 62 -8.21 -0.35 -27.87
N GLU A 63 -7.90 -1.59 -27.49
CA GLU A 63 -8.44 -2.80 -28.14
C GLU A 63 -9.83 -3.14 -27.62
N THR A 64 -10.06 -2.97 -26.32
CA THR A 64 -11.33 -3.32 -25.68
C THR A 64 -12.24 -2.12 -25.45
N SER A 65 -11.73 -0.88 -25.62
CA SER A 65 -12.40 0.37 -25.26
C SER A 65 -12.85 0.43 -23.79
N VAL A 66 -12.26 -0.39 -22.92
CA VAL A 66 -12.53 -0.40 -21.48
C VAL A 66 -11.49 0.43 -20.75
N ASN A 67 -11.95 1.30 -19.86
CA ASN A 67 -11.07 2.03 -18.94
C ASN A 67 -10.68 1.12 -17.77
N ALA A 68 -9.37 1.03 -17.50
CA ALA A 68 -8.83 0.38 -16.32
C ALA A 68 -8.21 1.42 -15.39
N LEU A 69 -8.48 1.29 -14.09
CA LEU A 69 -7.76 2.05 -13.08
C LEU A 69 -6.35 1.45 -12.93
N ARG A 70 -5.30 2.26 -13.07
CA ARG A 70 -3.90 1.79 -12.97
C ARG A 70 -3.10 2.69 -12.05
N LEU A 71 -2.15 2.10 -11.32
CA LEU A 71 -1.22 2.83 -10.46
C LEU A 71 -0.27 3.69 -11.33
N ARG A 72 -0.19 4.98 -11.02
CA ARG A 72 0.66 5.97 -11.72
C ARG A 72 1.87 6.36 -10.90
N THR A 73 1.70 6.51 -9.60
CA THR A 73 2.75 6.94 -8.70
C THR A 73 2.58 6.30 -7.35
N ALA A 74 3.68 5.80 -6.80
CA ALA A 74 3.77 5.29 -5.45
C ALA A 74 5.14 5.66 -4.89
N TYR A 75 5.19 5.89 -3.58
CA TYR A 75 6.45 6.06 -2.86
C TYR A 75 6.82 4.76 -2.15
N PHE A 76 8.01 4.26 -2.42
CA PHE A 76 8.56 3.05 -1.79
C PHE A 76 9.79 3.40 -0.98
N CYS A 77 9.81 2.99 0.29
CA CYS A 77 10.85 3.40 1.22
C CYS A 77 12.21 2.74 0.95
N ARG A 78 12.25 1.57 0.30
CA ARG A 78 13.47 0.77 0.05
C ARG A 78 14.27 0.44 1.33
N VAL A 79 13.62 0.44 2.49
CA VAL A 79 14.20 -0.07 3.74
C VAL A 79 14.36 -1.58 3.60
N ARG A 80 15.49 -2.11 4.07
CA ARG A 80 15.75 -3.56 4.04
C ARG A 80 14.64 -4.28 4.80
N HIS A 81 14.17 -5.41 4.28
CA HIS A 81 13.08 -6.20 4.86
C HIS A 81 11.69 -5.54 4.86
N CYS A 82 11.49 -4.43 4.14
CA CYS A 82 10.15 -3.89 3.91
C CYS A 82 9.36 -4.81 2.95
N PRO A 83 8.30 -5.51 3.41
CA PRO A 83 7.52 -6.42 2.58
C PRO A 83 6.88 -5.72 1.37
N VAL A 84 6.36 -4.50 1.53
CA VAL A 84 5.80 -3.72 0.41
C VAL A 84 6.83 -3.36 -0.65
N CYS A 85 8.11 -3.16 -0.29
CA CYS A 85 9.15 -2.88 -1.28
C CYS A 85 9.75 -4.13 -1.93
N GLN A 86 9.50 -5.32 -1.36
CA GLN A 86 10.06 -6.60 -1.81
C GLN A 86 9.11 -7.42 -2.66
N TRP A 87 7.82 -7.07 -2.62
CA TRP A 87 6.78 -7.60 -3.48
C TRP A 87 6.78 -6.91 -4.84
#